data_AF-A0A521L4Z3-F1
#
_entry.id   AF-A0A521L4Z3-F1
#
_cell.length_a   1.000
_cell.length_b   1.000
_cell.length_c   1.000
_cell.angle_alpha   90.00
_cell.angle_beta   90.00
_cell.angle_gamma   90.00
#
_symmetry.space_group_name_H-M   'P 1'
#
loop_
_entity.id
_entity.type
_entity.pdbx_description
1 polymer ?
#
loop_
_entity_poly.entity_id
_entity_poly.type
_entity_poly.pdbx_seq_one_letter_code
_entity_poly.pdbx_strand_id
1 'polypeptide(L)'
;MTKWTAPSEDRPRRITILGSTGSVGQSTVDLIARDPAKYRVEALVARTSVELLAEQARRLRARLAVVADPGRFQALKDALAGTQIEVAAGPEAVIEAAAR
;
A
#
# COMPACT_ATOMS: atom_id res chain seq x y z
N MET A 1 14.65 14.81 -25.80
CA MET A 1 13.61 15.05 -24.76
C MET A 1 12.47 14.09 -25.02
N THR A 2 12.37 13.01 -24.24
CA THR A 2 11.28 12.03 -24.42
C THR A 2 9.97 12.66 -23.97
N LYS A 3 8.99 12.73 -24.86
CA LYS A 3 7.68 13.33 -24.58
C LYS A 3 6.98 12.46 -23.52
N TRP A 4 6.73 13.01 -22.33
CA TRP A 4 5.90 12.33 -21.33
C TRP A 4 4.53 12.10 -21.94
N THR A 5 4.20 10.82 -22.14
CA THR A 5 2.88 10.42 -22.62
C THR A 5 2.16 9.88 -21.41
N ALA A 6 1.11 10.58 -20.96
CA ALA A 6 0.34 10.15 -19.81
C ALA A 6 -0.24 8.75 -20.08
N PRO A 7 -0.24 7.84 -19.09
CA PRO A 7 -0.90 6.54 -19.22
C PRO A 7 -2.36 6.69 -19.64
N SER A 8 -2.84 5.77 -20.46
CA SER A 8 -4.24 5.69 -20.91
C SER A 8 -5.21 5.56 -19.72
N GLU A 9 -6.32 6.29 -19.77
CA GLU A 9 -7.36 6.33 -18.72
C GLU A 9 -8.28 5.10 -18.72
N ASP A 10 -8.17 4.20 -19.72
CA ASP A 10 -9.07 3.06 -19.94
C ASP A 10 -8.98 1.94 -18.88
N ARG A 11 -7.99 1.99 -17.98
CA ARG A 11 -7.88 0.99 -16.89
C ARG A 11 -7.39 1.61 -15.58
N PRO A 12 -7.80 1.06 -14.41
CA PRO A 12 -7.33 1.53 -13.13
C PRO A 12 -5.80 1.47 -13.04
N ARG A 13 -5.19 2.55 -12.57
CA ARG A 13 -3.74 2.62 -12.37
C ARG A 13 -3.36 1.79 -11.15
N ARG A 14 -2.38 0.91 -11.33
CA ARG A 14 -1.79 0.13 -10.24
C ARG A 14 -0.83 1.01 -9.46
N ILE A 15 -0.95 1.03 -8.14
CA ILE A 15 -0.14 1.89 -7.26
C ILE A 15 0.37 1.08 -6.08
N THR A 16 1.66 1.25 -5.81
CA THR A 16 2.32 0.90 -4.54
C THR A 16 2.71 2.17 -3.81
N ILE A 17 2.43 2.26 -2.51
CA ILE A 17 2.81 3.41 -1.67
C ILE A 17 3.84 2.98 -0.64
N LEU A 18 5.08 3.39 -0.84
CA LEU A 18 6.18 3.20 0.11
C LEU A 18 6.13 4.32 1.17
N GLY A 19 5.83 3.98 2.42
CA GLY A 19 5.66 4.95 3.50
C GLY A 19 4.24 5.54 3.58
N SER A 20 3.20 4.71 3.43
CA SER A 20 1.78 5.13 3.43
C SER A 20 1.33 5.82 4.71
N THR A 21 2.03 5.58 5.83
CA THR A 21 1.73 6.17 7.14
C THR A 21 2.48 7.47 7.41
N GLY A 22 3.37 7.91 6.52
CA GLY A 22 4.02 9.24 6.60
C GLY A 22 3.15 10.34 6.00
N SER A 23 3.55 11.61 6.15
CA SER A 23 2.76 12.77 5.69
C SER A 23 2.34 12.70 4.21
N VAL A 24 3.31 12.46 3.31
CA VAL A 24 3.04 12.31 1.86
C VAL A 24 2.19 11.07 1.59
N GLY A 25 2.48 9.96 2.27
CA GLY A 25 1.76 8.70 2.13
C GLY A 25 0.28 8.84 2.52
N GLN A 26 -0.01 9.47 3.65
CA GLN A 26 -1.38 9.71 4.12
C GLN A 26 -2.15 10.63 3.17
N SER A 27 -1.52 11.71 2.73
CA SER A 27 -2.10 12.61 1.72
C SER A 27 -2.40 11.86 0.41
N THR A 28 -1.51 10.96 0.01
CA THR A 28 -1.70 10.12 -1.18
C THR A 28 -2.86 9.15 -0.97
N VAL A 29 -2.93 8.47 0.17
CA VAL A 29 -4.04 7.57 0.55
C VAL A 29 -5.38 8.31 0.48
N ASP A 30 -5.46 9.53 1.02
CA ASP A 30 -6.69 10.32 0.98
C ASP A 30 -7.08 10.77 -0.42
N LEU A 31 -6.11 11.06 -1.30
CA LEU A 31 -6.39 11.39 -2.69
C LEU A 31 -6.95 10.18 -3.45
N ILE A 32 -6.30 9.02 -3.34
CA ILE A 32 -6.74 7.82 -4.08
C ILE A 32 -8.07 7.27 -3.53
N ALA A 33 -8.34 7.46 -2.24
CA ALA A 33 -9.61 7.04 -1.63
C ALA A 33 -10.83 7.80 -2.18
N ARG A 34 -10.64 8.99 -2.77
CA ARG A 34 -11.73 9.79 -3.36
C ARG A 34 -12.20 9.25 -4.71
N ASP A 35 -11.37 8.47 -5.40
CA ASP A 35 -11.70 7.90 -6.72
C ASP A 35 -11.21 6.45 -6.83
N PRO A 36 -11.82 5.51 -6.07
CA PRO A 36 -11.37 4.12 -6.01
C PRO A 36 -11.53 3.35 -7.32
N ALA A 37 -12.27 3.89 -8.30
CA ALA A 37 -12.41 3.27 -9.62
C ALA A 37 -11.17 3.51 -10.49
N LYS A 38 -10.44 4.61 -10.28
CA LYS A 38 -9.22 4.95 -11.05
C LYS A 38 -7.96 4.28 -10.54
N TYR A 39 -7.99 3.71 -9.35
CA TYR A 39 -6.79 3.19 -8.68
C TYR A 39 -6.99 1.78 -8.17
N ARG A 40 -5.96 0.96 -8.35
CA ARG A 40 -5.84 -0.36 -7.72
C ARG A 40 -4.59 -0.37 -6.85
N VAL A 41 -4.77 -0.54 -5.56
CA VAL A 41 -3.66 -0.54 -4.61
C VAL A 41 -3.05 -1.93 -4.54
N GLU A 42 -1.83 -2.04 -5.07
CA GLU A 42 -1.05 -3.28 -5.08
C GLU A 42 -0.39 -3.52 -3.73
N ALA A 43 0.29 -2.51 -3.19
CA ALA A 43 0.92 -2.61 -1.88
C ALA A 43 0.89 -1.29 -1.11
N LEU A 44 0.74 -1.39 0.21
CA LEU A 44 1.01 -0.31 1.16
C LEU A 44 2.15 -0.73 2.07
N VAL A 45 3.09 0.16 2.32
CA VAL A 45 4.25 -0.11 3.17
C VAL A 45 4.34 0.93 4.28
N ALA A 46 4.55 0.48 5.51
CA ALA A 46 4.87 1.33 6.65
C ALA A 46 6.15 0.84 7.34
N ARG A 47 6.86 1.73 8.07
CA ARG A 47 8.03 1.30 8.85
C ARG A 47 7.60 0.48 10.07
N THR A 48 6.74 1.05 10.93
CA THR A 48 6.33 0.45 12.22
C THR A 48 4.86 0.67 12.60
N SER A 49 4.14 1.60 11.95
CA SER A 49 2.76 1.97 12.33
C SER A 49 1.75 0.96 11.79
N VAL A 50 1.52 -0.10 12.56
CA VAL A 50 0.72 -1.27 12.16
C VAL A 50 -0.76 -0.93 12.07
N GLU A 51 -1.29 -0.23 13.07
CA GLU A 51 -2.72 0.04 13.21
C GLU A 51 -3.20 0.90 12.03
N LEU A 52 -2.48 1.99 11.75
CA LEU A 52 -2.78 2.86 10.62
C LEU A 52 -2.56 2.16 9.28
N LEU A 53 -1.51 1.35 9.13
CA LEU A 53 -1.29 0.56 7.91
C LEU A 53 -2.47 -0.39 7.65
N ALA A 54 -2.96 -1.09 8.68
CA ALA A 54 -4.08 -2.01 8.57
C ALA A 54 -5.39 -1.27 8.22
N GLU A 55 -5.64 -0.11 8.83
CA GLU A 55 -6.78 0.74 8.50
C GLU A 55 -6.75 1.17 7.03
N GLN A 56 -5.61 1.72 6.58
CA GLN A 56 -5.42 2.16 5.21
C GLN A 56 -5.56 0.99 4.21
N ALA A 57 -5.00 -0.18 4.53
CA ALA A 57 -5.08 -1.37 3.68
C ALA A 57 -6.53 -1.85 3.51
N ARG A 58 -7.31 -1.87 4.60
CA ARG A 58 -8.74 -2.20 4.57
C ARG A 58 -9.53 -1.16 3.77
N ARG A 59 -9.33 0.13 4.03
CA ARG A 59 -10.01 1.25 3.36
C ARG A 59 -9.80 1.22 1.85
N LEU A 60 -8.58 0.93 1.42
CA LEU A 60 -8.19 0.93 0.02
C LEU A 60 -8.28 -0.44 -0.67
N ARG A 61 -8.68 -1.48 0.07
CA ARG A 61 -8.70 -2.87 -0.41
C ARG A 61 -7.36 -3.26 -1.05
N ALA A 62 -6.26 -2.90 -0.38
CA ALA A 62 -4.92 -3.19 -0.85
C ALA A 62 -4.72 -4.70 -1.00
N ARG A 63 -3.95 -5.12 -2.00
CA ARG A 63 -3.60 -6.54 -2.17
C ARG A 63 -2.56 -7.01 -1.15
N LEU A 64 -1.60 -6.15 -0.82
CA LEU A 64 -0.50 -6.43 0.10
C LEU A 64 -0.32 -5.28 1.10
N ALA A 65 -0.09 -5.62 2.37
CA ALA A 65 0.40 -4.72 3.40
C ALA A 65 1.77 -5.20 3.90
N VAL A 66 2.76 -4.31 3.88
CA VAL A 66 4.12 -4.62 4.33
C VAL A 66 4.52 -3.72 5.49
N VAL A 67 5.03 -4.33 6.56
CA VAL A 67 5.73 -3.60 7.62
C VAL A 67 7.23 -3.82 7.51
N ALA A 68 8.01 -2.75 7.37
CA ALA A 68 9.45 -2.86 7.18
C ALA A 68 10.17 -3.48 8.39
N ASP A 69 9.62 -3.29 9.59
CA ASP A 69 10.09 -3.91 10.83
C ASP A 69 9.57 -5.37 10.96
N PRO A 70 10.44 -6.40 10.88
CA PRO A 70 10.03 -7.80 11.04
C PRO A 70 9.37 -8.09 12.40
N GLY A 71 9.74 -7.36 13.45
CA GLY A 71 9.17 -7.53 14.80
C GLY A 71 7.69 -7.15 14.89
N ARG A 72 7.16 -6.48 13.88
CA ARG A 72 5.76 -6.05 13.79
C ARG A 72 4.89 -6.96 12.92
N PHE A 73 5.46 -8.01 12.32
CA PHE A 73 4.74 -8.90 11.40
C PHE A 73 3.49 -9.49 12.04
N GLN A 74 3.60 -10.07 13.23
CA GLN A 74 2.47 -10.74 13.88
C GLN A 74 1.33 -9.76 14.20
N ALA A 75 1.66 -8.57 14.70
CA ALA A 75 0.68 -7.53 14.96
C ALA A 75 -0.06 -7.11 13.67
N LEU A 76 0.64 -6.95 12.55
CA LEU A 76 0.00 -6.62 11.26
C LEU A 76 -0.88 -7.76 10.75
N LYS A 77 -0.39 -9.00 10.88
CA LYS A 77 -1.13 -10.21 10.50
C LYS A 77 -2.44 -10.33 11.29
N ASP A 78 -2.38 -10.10 12.60
CA ASP A 78 -3.57 -10.15 13.47
C ASP A 78 -4.53 -9.00 13.15
N ALA A 79 -4.01 -7.78 12.96
CA ALA A 79 -4.81 -6.62 12.59
C ALA A 79 -5.51 -6.76 11.24
N LEU A 80 -5.03 -7.63 10.35
CA LEU A 80 -5.60 -7.93 9.04
C LEU A 80 -6.27 -9.31 8.95
N ALA A 81 -6.39 -10.02 10.07
CA ALA A 81 -7.09 -11.30 10.12
C ALA A 81 -8.53 -11.18 9.61
N GLY A 82 -8.98 -12.22 8.90
CA GLY A 82 -10.30 -12.27 8.26
C GLY A 82 -10.41 -11.47 6.95
N THR A 83 -9.35 -10.81 6.51
CA THR A 83 -9.29 -10.17 5.19
C THR A 83 -8.59 -11.05 4.16
N GLN A 84 -8.65 -10.68 2.89
CA GLN A 84 -7.89 -11.30 1.79
C GLN A 84 -6.57 -10.54 1.51
N ILE A 85 -6.14 -9.67 2.42
CA ILE A 85 -4.95 -8.83 2.24
C ILE A 85 -3.73 -9.66 2.61
N GLU A 86 -2.78 -9.78 1.68
CA GLU A 86 -1.48 -10.40 1.95
C GLU A 86 -0.71 -9.57 2.97
N VAL A 87 0.02 -10.23 3.86
CA VAL A 87 0.85 -9.58 4.87
C VAL A 87 2.28 -10.08 4.73
N ALA A 88 3.22 -9.15 4.64
CA ALA A 88 4.65 -9.44 4.63
C ALA A 88 5.41 -8.47 5.53
N ALA A 89 6.67 -8.80 5.85
CA ALA A 89 7.51 -7.92 6.65
C ALA A 89 9.00 -8.04 6.27
N GLY A 90 9.76 -7.02 6.67
CA GLY A 90 11.20 -6.97 6.45
C GLY A 90 11.63 -6.28 5.16
N PRO A 91 12.94 -6.02 5.00
CA PRO A 91 13.47 -5.25 3.88
C PRO A 91 13.24 -5.92 2.53
N GLU A 92 13.29 -7.24 2.44
CA GLU A 92 13.04 -8.00 1.21
C GLU A 92 11.59 -7.82 0.75
N ALA A 93 10.63 -7.86 1.67
CA ALA A 93 9.22 -7.63 1.37
C ALA A 93 8.95 -6.19 0.88
N VAL A 94 9.71 -5.21 1.38
CA VAL A 94 9.64 -3.82 0.89
C VAL A 94 10.15 -3.72 -0.54
N ILE A 95 11.25 -4.41 -0.87
CA ILE A 95 11.81 -4.46 -2.22
C ILE A 95 10.83 -5.14 -3.18
N GLU A 96 10.25 -6.26 -2.77
CA GLU A 96 9.25 -6.97 -3.58
C GLU A 96 8.02 -6.09 -3.82
N ALA A 97 7.52 -5.41 -2.80
CA ALA A 97 6.40 -4.48 -2.94
C ALA A 97 6.71 -3.37 -3.95
N ALA A 98 7.93 -2.82 -3.95
CA ALA A 98 8.36 -1.78 -4.88
C ALA A 98 8.40 -2.25 -6.35
N ALA A 99 8.48 -3.56 -6.60
CA ALA A 99 8.48 -4.14 -7.94
C ALA A 99 7.07 -4.48 -8.48
N ARG A 100 6.00 -4.31 -7.67
CA ARG A 100 4.63 -4.68 -8.02
C ARG A 100 3.84 -3.61 -8.77
#